data_AF-A0A0Q3VKG6-F1
#
_entry.id   AF-A0A0Q3VKG6-F1
#
_cell.length_a   1.000
_cell.length_b   1.000
_cell.length_c   1.000
_cell.angle_alpha   90.00
_cell.angle_beta   90.00
_cell.angle_gamma   90.00
#
_symmetry.space_group_name_H-M   'P 1'
#
loop_
_entity.id
_entity.type
_entity.pdbx_description
1 polymer ?
#
loop_
_entity_poly.entity_id
_entity_poly.type
_entity_poly.pdbx_seq_one_letter_code
_entity_poly.pdbx_strand_id
1 'polypeptide(L)'
;MVSCIIPSFNQVDLVKQCVNTLKATITKTSYEIIVVDDGSAMHIQQQLLQWGSQENIKVILKNPNEGFSCTVNQGIRQARGKHIALVNNDVIFHEPEWLKKMISTIQSSPEIGVIGARLLYPNQTIQHGGMSGELLHRYVGMPADYPPALAVDDVHAVTGALLLIKQDAVADLGLFSEDFFTGFEDVEYCFRARLKGWRVVYCGPAAAIHLEGQTRGGHQKINFYKHKDFEARKQFDLKWRGYYHILKS
;
A
#
# COMPACT_ATOMS: atom_id res chain seq x y z
N MET A 1 -13.40 -2.47 -12.61
CA MET A 1 -13.47 -1.55 -11.46
C MET A 1 -12.39 -1.91 -10.47
N VAL A 2 -11.72 -0.92 -9.89
CA VAL A 2 -10.75 -1.06 -8.78
C VAL A 2 -11.33 -0.41 -7.52
N SER A 3 -11.15 -1.03 -6.36
CA SER A 3 -11.45 -0.37 -5.08
C SER A 3 -10.17 0.17 -4.47
N CYS A 4 -10.04 1.49 -4.42
CA CYS A 4 -8.91 2.18 -3.80
C CYS A 4 -9.20 2.38 -2.31
N ILE A 5 -8.42 1.71 -1.47
CA ILE A 5 -8.55 1.75 -0.02
C ILE A 5 -7.46 2.66 0.54
N ILE A 6 -7.89 3.71 1.24
CA ILE A 6 -7.01 4.74 1.79
C ILE A 6 -7.14 4.74 3.32
N PRO A 7 -6.17 4.21 4.08
CA PRO A 7 -6.17 4.33 5.54
C PRO A 7 -5.85 5.77 5.97
N SER A 8 -6.44 6.21 7.06
CA SER A 8 -6.29 7.57 7.60
C SER A 8 -6.16 7.54 9.12
N PHE A 9 -5.28 8.37 9.66
CA PHE A 9 -5.22 8.64 11.11
C PHE A 9 -4.75 10.07 11.37
N ASN A 10 -5.60 10.90 11.97
CA ASN A 10 -5.36 12.29 12.35
C ASN A 10 -4.92 13.25 11.22
N GLN A 11 -4.99 12.86 9.95
CA GLN A 11 -4.39 13.59 8.83
C GLN A 11 -5.37 13.78 7.65
N VAL A 12 -6.45 14.53 7.85
CA VAL A 12 -7.49 14.77 6.83
C VAL A 12 -6.92 15.44 5.57
N ASP A 13 -5.99 16.39 5.73
CA ASP A 13 -5.45 17.14 4.58
C ASP A 13 -4.59 16.27 3.66
N LEU A 14 -3.87 15.29 4.23
CA LEU A 14 -3.15 14.29 3.42
C LEU A 14 -4.14 13.44 2.61
N VAL A 15 -5.20 12.95 3.23
CA VAL A 15 -6.25 12.19 2.52
C VAL A 15 -6.83 13.01 1.37
N LYS A 16 -7.16 14.28 1.61
CA LYS A 16 -7.68 15.19 0.57
C LYS A 16 -6.70 15.33 -0.59
N GLN A 17 -5.42 15.58 -0.30
CA GLN A 17 -4.38 15.72 -1.32
C GLN A 17 -4.20 14.41 -2.14
N CYS A 18 -4.10 13.27 -1.45
CA CYS A 18 -4.00 11.97 -2.09
C CYS A 18 -5.19 11.69 -3.01
N VAL A 19 -6.41 11.91 -2.53
CA VAL A 19 -7.62 11.70 -3.33
C VAL A 19 -7.70 12.65 -4.52
N ASN A 20 -7.39 13.93 -4.35
CA ASN A 20 -7.46 14.90 -5.43
C ASN A 20 -6.46 14.57 -6.54
N THR A 21 -5.23 14.21 -6.19
CA THR A 21 -4.19 13.82 -7.16
C THR A 21 -4.49 12.46 -7.81
N LEU A 22 -5.06 11.51 -7.07
CA LEU A 22 -5.56 10.25 -7.61
C LEU A 22 -6.66 10.47 -8.65
N LYS A 23 -7.68 11.29 -8.32
CA LYS A 23 -8.79 11.62 -9.23
C LYS A 23 -8.28 12.31 -10.50
N ALA A 24 -7.30 13.21 -10.36
CA ALA A 24 -6.73 13.96 -11.48
C ALA A 24 -5.88 13.11 -12.45
N THR A 25 -5.33 11.98 -11.99
CA THR A 25 -4.40 11.15 -12.77
C THR A 25 -5.03 9.89 -13.39
N ILE A 26 -6.29 9.57 -13.03
CA ILE A 26 -7.01 8.41 -13.57
C ILE A 26 -8.16 8.89 -14.46
N THR A 27 -8.06 8.64 -15.78
CA THR A 27 -9.07 9.10 -16.75
C THR A 27 -9.99 8.01 -17.28
N LYS A 28 -9.46 6.82 -17.59
CA LYS A 28 -10.22 5.77 -18.30
C LYS A 28 -10.62 4.56 -17.44
N THR A 29 -10.03 4.44 -16.26
CA THR A 29 -10.24 3.28 -15.39
C THR A 29 -11.40 3.56 -14.45
N SER A 30 -12.37 2.66 -14.37
CA SER A 30 -13.42 2.73 -13.35
C SER A 30 -12.85 2.34 -11.98
N TYR A 31 -13.08 3.18 -10.98
CA TYR A 31 -12.68 2.95 -9.59
C TYR A 31 -13.72 3.46 -8.59
N GLU A 32 -13.64 2.98 -7.36
CA GLU A 32 -14.28 3.58 -6.19
C GLU A 32 -13.21 3.89 -5.13
N ILE A 33 -13.48 4.86 -4.26
CA ILE A 33 -12.59 5.24 -3.15
C ILE A 33 -13.28 4.91 -1.84
N ILE A 34 -12.57 4.19 -0.98
CA ILE A 34 -12.98 3.86 0.38
C ILE A 34 -11.89 4.39 1.32
N VAL A 35 -12.21 5.40 2.09
CA VAL A 35 -11.33 5.92 3.14
C VAL A 35 -11.68 5.25 4.45
N VAL A 36 -10.69 4.73 5.17
CA VAL A 36 -10.90 4.11 6.48
C VAL A 36 -10.09 4.86 7.53
N ASP A 37 -10.78 5.46 8.49
CA ASP A 37 -10.18 6.13 9.63
C ASP A 37 -9.86 5.13 10.75
N ASP A 38 -8.63 5.15 11.25
CA ASP A 38 -8.11 4.25 12.27
C ASP A 38 -8.22 4.84 13.69
N GLY A 39 -9.41 5.33 14.07
CA GLY A 39 -9.63 5.84 15.42
C GLY A 39 -9.04 7.22 15.69
N SER A 40 -9.14 8.14 14.73
CA SER A 40 -8.79 9.55 14.93
C SER A 40 -9.66 10.23 15.99
N ALA A 41 -9.21 11.40 16.47
CA ALA A 41 -10.03 12.21 17.38
C ALA A 41 -11.40 12.55 16.75
N MET A 42 -12.45 12.65 17.58
CA MET A 42 -13.83 12.84 17.13
C MET A 42 -14.01 14.01 16.16
N HIS A 43 -13.37 15.16 16.41
CA HIS A 43 -13.46 16.32 15.52
C HIS A 43 -12.81 16.06 14.14
N ILE A 44 -11.76 15.25 14.08
CA ILE A 44 -11.13 14.82 12.83
C ILE A 44 -12.04 13.85 12.07
N GLN A 45 -12.65 12.89 12.76
CA GLN A 45 -13.59 11.95 12.17
C GLN A 45 -14.81 12.68 11.55
N GLN A 46 -15.33 13.70 12.25
CA GLN A 46 -16.40 14.56 11.74
C GLN A 46 -15.98 15.32 10.48
N GLN A 47 -14.78 15.91 10.47
CA GLN A 47 -14.24 16.58 9.28
C GLN A 47 -14.09 15.59 8.10
N LEU A 48 -13.61 14.38 8.35
CA LEU A 48 -13.43 13.36 7.33
C LEU A 48 -14.78 12.88 6.76
N LEU A 49 -15.78 12.66 7.61
CA LEU A 49 -17.14 12.31 7.18
C LEU A 49 -17.79 13.42 6.35
N GLN A 50 -17.69 14.67 6.82
CA GLN A 50 -18.26 15.81 6.11
C GLN A 50 -17.65 15.95 4.72
N TRP A 51 -16.32 15.91 4.63
CA TRP A 51 -15.61 15.96 3.37
C TRP A 51 -15.92 14.76 2.47
N GLY A 52 -15.93 13.55 3.02
CA GLY A 52 -16.26 12.34 2.27
C GLY A 52 -17.66 12.39 1.66
N SER A 53 -18.65 12.90 2.40
CA SER A 53 -20.00 13.11 1.88
C SER A 53 -20.04 14.12 0.74
N GLN A 54 -19.25 15.21 0.81
CA GLN A 54 -19.18 16.23 -0.25
C GLN A 54 -18.55 15.67 -1.53
N GLU A 55 -17.52 14.84 -1.39
CA GLU A 55 -16.78 14.23 -2.50
C GLU A 55 -17.39 12.94 -3.05
N ASN A 56 -18.52 12.50 -2.49
CA ASN A 56 -19.15 11.20 -2.74
C ASN A 56 -18.17 10.02 -2.56
N ILE A 57 -17.43 10.05 -1.45
CA ILE A 57 -16.44 9.04 -1.06
C ILE A 57 -16.96 8.29 0.16
N LYS A 58 -16.85 6.95 0.13
CA LYS A 58 -17.20 6.12 1.27
C LYS A 58 -16.15 6.30 2.37
N VAL A 59 -16.58 6.73 3.54
CA VAL A 59 -15.74 6.86 4.73
C VAL A 59 -16.20 5.85 5.78
N ILE A 60 -15.26 5.08 6.31
CA ILE A 60 -15.48 4.12 7.40
C ILE A 60 -14.70 4.63 8.61
N LEU A 61 -15.37 4.79 9.75
CA LEU A 61 -14.73 5.23 10.99
C LEU A 61 -14.53 4.04 11.92
N LYS A 62 -13.31 3.85 12.41
CA LYS A 62 -12.99 2.90 13.48
C LYS A 62 -12.83 3.63 14.82
N ASN A 63 -12.90 2.86 15.89
CA ASN A 63 -12.46 3.22 17.23
C ASN A 63 -12.25 1.91 18.01
N PRO A 64 -11.05 1.59 18.53
CA PRO A 64 -9.85 2.42 18.65
C PRO A 64 -8.92 2.38 17.41
N ASN A 65 -7.73 2.97 17.53
CA ASN A 65 -6.61 2.78 16.61
C ASN A 65 -6.03 1.37 16.79
N GLU A 66 -6.07 0.58 15.73
CA GLU A 66 -5.61 -0.82 15.72
C GLU A 66 -4.54 -1.09 14.64
N GLY A 67 -4.04 -0.04 13.98
CA GLY A 67 -2.97 -0.13 13.02
C GLY A 67 -3.41 -0.41 11.59
N PHE A 68 -2.41 -0.52 10.71
CA PHE A 68 -2.58 -0.54 9.26
C PHE A 68 -3.39 -1.74 8.78
N SER A 69 -3.01 -2.97 9.16
CA SER A 69 -3.69 -4.20 8.71
C SER A 69 -5.17 -4.18 9.05
N CYS A 70 -5.53 -3.93 10.31
CA CYS A 70 -6.92 -3.84 10.76
C CYS A 70 -7.69 -2.79 9.97
N THR A 71 -7.06 -1.65 9.66
CA THR A 71 -7.67 -0.54 8.92
C THR A 71 -7.93 -0.88 7.46
N VAL A 72 -6.91 -1.33 6.72
CA VAL A 72 -7.10 -1.70 5.31
C VAL A 72 -8.06 -2.88 5.18
N ASN A 73 -8.04 -3.83 6.11
CA ASN A 73 -8.95 -4.97 6.17
C ASN A 73 -10.43 -4.57 6.22
N GLN A 74 -10.79 -3.52 6.97
CA GLN A 74 -12.16 -2.98 6.98
C GLN A 74 -12.55 -2.43 5.59
N GLY A 75 -11.62 -1.77 4.92
CA GLY A 75 -11.81 -1.32 3.54
C GLY A 75 -11.98 -2.49 2.55
N ILE A 76 -11.14 -3.53 2.68
CA ILE A 76 -11.15 -4.69 1.77
C ILE A 76 -12.49 -5.42 1.84
N ARG A 77 -13.06 -5.57 3.04
CA ARG A 77 -14.40 -6.19 3.23
C ARG A 77 -15.53 -5.42 2.54
N GLN A 78 -15.33 -4.13 2.31
CA GLN A 78 -16.34 -3.22 1.77
C GLN A 78 -16.12 -2.92 0.28
N ALA A 79 -15.04 -3.45 -0.29
CA ALA A 79 -14.66 -3.27 -1.68
C ALA A 79 -15.51 -4.11 -2.63
N ARG A 80 -15.83 -3.54 -3.80
CA ARG A 80 -16.62 -4.19 -4.86
C ARG A 80 -15.85 -4.36 -6.16
N GLY A 81 -14.60 -3.90 -6.21
CA GLY A 81 -13.72 -3.95 -7.36
C GLY A 81 -13.24 -5.37 -7.66
N LYS A 82 -12.84 -5.62 -8.91
CA LYS A 82 -12.14 -6.86 -9.31
C LYS A 82 -10.66 -6.86 -8.89
N HIS A 83 -10.17 -5.70 -8.51
CA HIS A 83 -8.84 -5.51 -7.95
C HIS A 83 -8.96 -4.55 -6.77
N ILE A 84 -8.09 -4.74 -5.81
CA ILE A 84 -8.00 -3.92 -4.60
C ILE A 84 -6.69 -3.14 -4.65
N ALA A 85 -6.76 -1.82 -4.62
CA ALA A 85 -5.59 -0.97 -4.49
C ALA A 85 -5.47 -0.50 -3.04
N LEU A 86 -4.35 -0.80 -2.39
CA LEU A 86 -3.99 -0.14 -1.13
C LEU A 86 -3.19 1.12 -1.48
N VAL A 87 -3.58 2.25 -0.89
CA VAL A 87 -3.01 3.56 -1.18
C VAL A 87 -2.84 4.31 0.13
N ASN A 88 -1.61 4.52 0.59
CA ASN A 88 -1.37 5.37 1.77
C ASN A 88 -1.87 6.79 1.54
N ASN A 89 -2.36 7.43 2.59
CA ASN A 89 -2.92 8.79 2.53
C ASN A 89 -1.88 9.87 2.21
N ASP A 90 -0.58 9.58 2.32
CA ASP A 90 0.52 10.49 2.04
C ASP A 90 1.21 10.21 0.69
N VAL A 91 0.47 9.56 -0.23
CA VAL A 91 0.85 9.40 -1.64
C VAL A 91 0.34 10.59 -2.46
N ILE A 92 1.21 11.11 -3.33
CA ILE A 92 0.90 12.13 -4.32
C ILE A 92 1.06 11.52 -5.71
N PHE A 93 -0.04 11.47 -6.45
CA PHE A 93 -0.04 10.96 -7.81
C PHE A 93 0.30 12.08 -8.80
N HIS A 94 1.38 11.88 -9.56
CA HIS A 94 1.78 12.78 -10.65
C HIS A 94 1.79 12.08 -12.01
N GLU A 95 1.92 10.76 -12.03
CA GLU A 95 2.05 9.97 -13.25
C GLU A 95 0.67 9.67 -13.84
N PRO A 96 0.35 10.16 -15.05
CA PRO A 96 -0.92 9.85 -15.69
C PRO A 96 -1.06 8.34 -15.92
N GLU A 97 -2.29 7.84 -15.72
CA GLU A 97 -2.66 6.45 -16.02
C GLU A 97 -1.81 5.40 -15.29
N TRP A 98 -1.21 5.73 -14.14
CA TRP A 98 -0.48 4.79 -13.28
C TRP A 98 -1.31 3.53 -12.99
N LEU A 99 -2.59 3.70 -12.68
CA LEU A 99 -3.48 2.61 -12.34
C LEU A 99 -3.72 1.68 -13.55
N LYS A 100 -3.85 2.26 -14.75
CA LYS A 100 -3.99 1.48 -15.98
C LYS A 100 -2.76 0.62 -16.22
N LYS A 101 -1.55 1.16 -15.99
CA LYS A 101 -0.29 0.41 -16.14
C LYS A 101 -0.23 -0.79 -15.18
N MET A 102 -0.64 -0.58 -13.91
CA MET A 102 -0.70 -1.68 -12.93
C MET A 102 -1.75 -2.73 -13.30
N ILE A 103 -2.94 -2.31 -13.77
CA ILE A 103 -3.99 -3.22 -14.23
C ILE A 103 -3.53 -4.04 -15.44
N SER A 104 -2.96 -3.40 -16.47
CA SER A 104 -2.44 -4.11 -17.63
C SER A 104 -1.41 -5.16 -17.24
N THR A 105 -0.56 -4.84 -16.26
CA THR A 105 0.47 -5.76 -15.79
C THR A 105 -0.12 -6.93 -15.00
N ILE A 106 -1.01 -6.70 -14.03
CA ILE A 106 -1.63 -7.80 -13.24
C ILE A 106 -2.54 -8.70 -14.09
N GLN A 107 -3.04 -8.19 -15.21
CA GLN A 107 -3.84 -8.94 -16.18
C GLN A 107 -3.01 -9.67 -17.24
N SER A 108 -1.72 -9.34 -17.37
CA SER A 108 -0.82 -9.97 -18.35
C SER A 108 -0.57 -11.46 -18.09
N SER A 109 -0.79 -11.93 -16.86
CA SER A 109 -0.77 -13.35 -16.52
C SER A 109 -1.82 -13.65 -15.43
N PRO A 110 -2.49 -14.81 -15.51
CA PRO A 110 -3.41 -15.23 -14.47
C PRO A 110 -2.71 -15.40 -13.11
N GLU A 111 -1.43 -15.75 -13.07
CA GLU A 111 -0.65 -16.05 -11.86
C GLU A 111 -0.20 -14.80 -11.10
N ILE A 112 -0.27 -13.60 -11.69
CA ILE A 112 0.11 -12.36 -10.99
C ILE A 112 -1.03 -11.99 -10.03
N GLY A 113 -0.74 -12.11 -8.73
CA GLY A 113 -1.71 -11.87 -7.66
C GLY A 113 -1.53 -10.52 -6.97
N VAL A 114 -0.29 -10.04 -6.86
CA VAL A 114 0.08 -8.78 -6.18
C VAL A 114 1.01 -7.98 -7.06
N ILE A 115 0.78 -6.68 -7.18
CA ILE A 115 1.66 -5.77 -7.92
C ILE A 115 1.92 -4.47 -7.16
N GLY A 116 3.18 -4.06 -7.06
CA GLY A 116 3.59 -2.81 -6.43
C GLY A 116 4.03 -1.75 -7.43
N ALA A 117 3.77 -0.49 -7.13
CA ALA A 117 4.24 0.64 -7.93
C ALA A 117 5.69 1.03 -7.58
N ARG A 118 6.33 1.80 -8.47
CA ARG A 118 7.55 2.55 -8.12
C ARG A 118 7.17 3.75 -7.25
N LEU A 119 7.81 3.86 -6.09
CA LEU A 119 7.64 5.01 -5.22
C LEU A 119 8.88 5.89 -5.22
N LEU A 120 8.63 7.19 -5.23
CA LEU A 120 9.62 8.23 -5.26
C LEU A 120 9.55 9.08 -3.99
N TYR A 121 10.70 9.51 -3.52
CA TYR A 121 10.81 10.62 -2.59
C TYR A 121 10.44 11.94 -3.28
N PRO A 122 10.09 13.00 -2.52
CA PRO A 122 9.80 14.32 -3.09
C PRO A 122 10.96 14.93 -3.91
N ASN A 123 12.20 14.51 -3.63
CA ASN A 123 13.40 14.92 -4.37
C ASN A 123 13.62 14.14 -5.68
N GLN A 124 12.62 13.37 -6.14
CA GLN A 124 12.66 12.54 -7.36
C GLN A 124 13.73 11.45 -7.37
N THR A 125 14.16 11.00 -6.18
CA THR A 125 14.92 9.76 -6.04
C THR A 125 13.99 8.61 -5.70
N ILE A 126 14.38 7.39 -6.07
CA ILE A 126 13.58 6.19 -5.83
C ILE A 126 13.59 5.85 -4.34
N GLN A 127 12.41 5.56 -3.81
CA GLN A 127 12.17 5.03 -2.46
C GLN A 127 11.84 3.54 -2.51
N HIS A 128 11.14 3.07 -3.55
CA HIS A 128 10.77 1.66 -3.67
C HIS A 128 10.80 1.18 -5.12
N GLY A 129 11.63 0.16 -5.37
CA GLY A 129 11.73 -0.57 -6.63
C GLY A 129 11.26 -2.04 -6.53
N GLY A 130 10.37 -2.37 -5.60
CA GLY A 130 10.15 -3.75 -5.14
C GLY A 130 11.25 -4.23 -4.19
N MET A 131 11.08 -5.41 -3.61
CA MET A 131 12.03 -6.04 -2.68
C MET A 131 12.45 -7.41 -3.18
N SER A 132 13.75 -7.66 -3.23
CA SER A 132 14.34 -8.95 -3.61
C SER A 132 15.47 -9.30 -2.66
N GLY A 133 15.94 -10.55 -2.69
CA GLY A 133 17.04 -11.01 -1.84
C GLY A 133 16.77 -10.73 -0.37
N GLU A 134 17.48 -9.76 0.20
CA GLU A 134 17.44 -9.46 1.63
C GLU A 134 16.19 -8.72 2.16
N LEU A 135 15.09 -8.63 1.39
CA LEU A 135 13.92 -7.80 1.72
C LEU A 135 14.25 -6.30 1.82
N LEU A 136 15.28 -5.86 1.09
CA LEU A 136 15.61 -4.45 0.95
C LEU A 136 14.87 -3.85 -0.25
N HIS A 137 14.47 -2.59 -0.11
CA HIS A 137 13.92 -1.81 -1.20
C HIS A 137 15.00 -1.63 -2.27
N ARG A 138 14.71 -2.04 -3.51
CA ARG A 138 15.66 -1.88 -4.62
C ARG A 138 15.75 -0.43 -5.08
N TYR A 139 16.92 -0.06 -5.60
CA TYR A 139 17.22 1.22 -6.25
C TYR A 139 17.06 2.47 -5.38
N VAL A 140 17.02 2.32 -4.04
CA VAL A 140 16.87 3.47 -3.13
C VAL A 140 17.95 4.52 -3.39
N GLY A 141 17.52 5.78 -3.49
CA GLY A 141 18.40 6.93 -3.73
C GLY A 141 18.83 7.14 -5.19
N MET A 142 18.52 6.20 -6.09
CA MET A 142 18.78 6.38 -7.53
C MET A 142 17.79 7.39 -8.13
N PRO A 143 18.14 8.08 -9.24
CA PRO A 143 17.21 8.99 -9.93
C PRO A 143 15.91 8.29 -10.39
N ALA A 144 14.81 9.02 -10.47
CA ALA A 144 13.52 8.50 -10.91
C ALA A 144 13.54 7.87 -12.31
N ASP A 145 14.45 8.27 -13.19
CA ASP A 145 14.60 7.72 -14.54
C ASP A 145 15.68 6.63 -14.63
N TYR A 146 16.18 6.14 -13.48
CA TYR A 146 17.18 5.07 -13.45
C TYR A 146 16.69 3.85 -14.26
N PRO A 147 17.33 3.49 -15.39
CA PRO A 147 16.72 2.58 -16.36
C PRO A 147 16.31 1.22 -15.82
N PRO A 148 17.10 0.54 -14.96
CA PRO A 148 16.69 -0.73 -14.35
C PRO A 148 15.41 -0.65 -13.51
N ALA A 149 15.09 0.52 -12.95
CA ALA A 149 13.88 0.73 -12.15
C ALA A 149 12.64 0.99 -13.02
N LEU A 150 12.78 1.18 -14.33
CA LEU A 150 11.64 1.37 -15.24
C LEU A 150 11.05 0.05 -15.73
N ALA A 151 11.70 -1.08 -15.44
CA ALA A 151 11.24 -2.40 -15.84
C ALA A 151 10.09 -2.92 -14.99
N VAL A 152 9.36 -3.89 -15.55
CA VAL A 152 8.44 -4.76 -14.81
C VAL A 152 9.20 -6.03 -14.45
N ASP A 153 9.14 -6.46 -13.19
CA ASP A 153 9.99 -7.55 -12.70
C ASP A 153 9.31 -8.35 -11.57
N ASP A 154 9.61 -9.64 -11.48
CA ASP A 154 9.18 -10.47 -10.34
C ASP A 154 10.03 -10.13 -9.12
N VAL A 155 9.37 -9.99 -7.97
CA VAL A 155 10.01 -9.60 -6.71
C VAL A 155 9.51 -10.49 -5.56
N HIS A 156 10.23 -10.48 -4.45
CA HIS A 156 9.82 -11.22 -3.26
C HIS A 156 8.67 -10.52 -2.52
N ALA A 157 8.69 -9.19 -2.48
CA ALA A 157 7.67 -8.38 -1.86
C ALA A 157 7.58 -6.98 -2.46
N VAL A 158 6.45 -6.31 -2.21
CA VAL A 158 6.20 -4.90 -2.51
C VAL A 158 5.59 -4.23 -1.30
N THR A 159 5.70 -2.90 -1.21
CA THR A 159 5.17 -2.17 -0.04
C THR A 159 3.66 -1.92 -0.11
N GLY A 160 2.99 -1.93 1.04
CA GLY A 160 1.59 -1.59 1.25
C GLY A 160 1.25 -0.13 0.96
N ALA A 161 2.26 0.75 0.79
CA ALA A 161 2.03 2.16 0.50
C ALA A 161 1.34 2.39 -0.85
N LEU A 162 1.64 1.58 -1.86
CA LEU A 162 0.91 1.56 -3.14
C LEU A 162 1.04 0.19 -3.81
N LEU A 163 0.04 -0.66 -3.60
CA LEU A 163 -0.05 -1.96 -4.24
C LEU A 163 -1.45 -2.25 -4.78
N LEU A 164 -1.55 -3.15 -5.74
CA LEU A 164 -2.78 -3.63 -6.33
C LEU A 164 -2.82 -5.16 -6.21
N ILE A 165 -3.96 -5.69 -5.77
CA ILE A 165 -4.17 -7.12 -5.52
C ILE A 165 -5.33 -7.60 -6.40
N LYS A 166 -5.16 -8.75 -7.05
CA LYS A 166 -6.24 -9.42 -7.78
C LYS A 166 -7.27 -9.95 -6.77
N GLN A 167 -8.56 -9.77 -7.04
CA GLN A 167 -9.61 -10.23 -6.11
C GLN A 167 -9.53 -11.75 -5.86
N ASP A 168 -9.15 -12.54 -6.87
CA ASP A 168 -8.95 -13.99 -6.72
C ASP A 168 -7.82 -14.32 -5.73
N ALA A 169 -6.74 -13.51 -5.73
CA ALA A 169 -5.67 -13.64 -4.74
C ALA A 169 -6.16 -13.25 -3.34
N VAL A 170 -7.02 -12.23 -3.20
CA VAL A 170 -7.65 -11.91 -1.91
C VAL A 170 -8.56 -13.05 -1.43
N ALA A 171 -9.34 -13.66 -2.34
CA ALA A 171 -10.22 -14.78 -2.00
C ALA A 171 -9.44 -16.02 -1.53
N ASP A 172 -8.30 -16.30 -2.15
CA ASP A 172 -7.43 -17.42 -1.79
C ASP A 172 -6.59 -17.14 -0.53
N LEU A 173 -5.94 -15.98 -0.46
CA LEU A 173 -5.03 -15.63 0.64
C LEU A 173 -5.76 -15.19 1.90
N GLY A 174 -6.99 -14.68 1.74
CA GLY A 174 -7.66 -13.91 2.76
C GLY A 174 -7.04 -12.52 2.91
N LEU A 175 -7.14 -12.00 4.13
CA LEU A 175 -6.85 -10.61 4.48
C LEU A 175 -5.42 -10.43 4.99
N PHE A 176 -5.03 -9.19 5.27
CA PHE A 176 -3.75 -8.89 5.90
C PHE A 176 -3.75 -9.39 7.34
N SER A 177 -2.59 -9.88 7.80
CA SER A 177 -2.45 -10.39 9.17
C SER A 177 -2.54 -9.23 10.16
N GLU A 178 -3.51 -9.30 11.06
CA GLU A 178 -3.78 -8.28 12.09
C GLU A 178 -2.78 -8.36 13.26
N ASP A 179 -1.87 -9.34 13.25
CA ASP A 179 -0.74 -9.45 14.19
C ASP A 179 0.21 -8.24 14.09
N PHE A 180 0.30 -7.63 12.90
CA PHE A 180 1.16 -6.48 12.61
C PHE A 180 0.37 -5.17 12.75
N PHE A 181 0.78 -4.34 13.70
CA PHE A 181 0.24 -2.98 13.86
C PHE A 181 0.69 -2.08 12.70
N THR A 182 1.97 -2.13 12.32
CA THR A 182 2.54 -1.46 11.15
C THR A 182 3.90 -2.07 10.84
N GLY A 183 4.28 -2.09 9.56
CA GLY A 183 5.51 -2.71 9.08
C GLY A 183 5.38 -4.23 8.94
N PHE A 184 5.99 -4.77 7.89
CA PHE A 184 6.05 -6.20 7.55
C PHE A 184 4.71 -6.87 7.20
N GLU A 185 3.55 -6.25 7.40
CA GLU A 185 2.27 -6.83 6.97
C GLU A 185 2.20 -7.06 5.45
N ASP A 186 2.80 -6.16 4.68
CA ASP A 186 2.85 -6.18 3.22
C ASP A 186 3.81 -7.27 2.70
N VAL A 187 4.97 -7.39 3.34
CA VAL A 187 5.93 -8.48 3.10
C VAL A 187 5.31 -9.83 3.45
N GLU A 188 4.64 -9.93 4.59
CA GLU A 188 3.96 -11.16 5.02
C GLU A 188 2.88 -11.59 4.03
N TYR A 189 2.08 -10.63 3.55
CA TYR A 189 1.05 -10.89 2.54
C TYR A 189 1.68 -11.38 1.23
N CYS A 190 2.76 -10.75 0.77
CA CYS A 190 3.50 -11.18 -0.42
C CYS A 190 4.09 -12.58 -0.26
N PHE A 191 4.57 -12.94 0.94
CA PHE A 191 5.13 -14.26 1.21
C PHE A 191 4.05 -15.34 1.17
N ARG A 192 2.89 -15.09 1.77
CA ARG A 192 1.72 -15.98 1.65
C ARG A 192 1.29 -16.12 0.19
N ALA A 193 1.28 -15.03 -0.58
CA ALA A 193 0.95 -15.05 -2.00
C ALA A 193 1.87 -16.04 -2.75
N ARG A 194 3.19 -15.88 -2.59
CA ARG A 194 4.19 -16.73 -3.24
C ARG A 194 4.08 -18.20 -2.84
N LEU A 195 3.84 -18.49 -1.55
CA LEU A 195 3.66 -19.86 -1.08
C LEU A 195 2.45 -20.57 -1.71
N LYS A 196 1.43 -19.81 -2.12
CA LYS A 196 0.26 -20.32 -2.83
C LYS A 196 0.42 -20.31 -4.36
N GLY A 197 1.61 -19.99 -4.87
CA GLY A 197 1.89 -19.95 -6.31
C GLY A 197 1.52 -18.64 -7.00
N TRP A 198 1.07 -17.62 -6.26
CA TRP A 198 0.87 -16.30 -6.84
C TRP A 198 2.21 -15.58 -7.03
N ARG A 199 2.38 -14.95 -8.19
CA ARG A 199 3.49 -14.06 -8.47
C ARG A 199 3.25 -12.69 -7.85
N VAL A 200 4.35 -12.13 -7.32
CA VAL A 200 4.42 -10.77 -6.80
C VAL A 200 5.31 -9.98 -7.75
N VAL A 201 4.75 -8.94 -8.35
CA VAL A 201 5.40 -8.19 -9.43
C VAL A 201 5.59 -6.73 -9.05
N TYR A 202 6.70 -6.16 -9.48
CA TYR A 202 6.96 -4.73 -9.42
C TYR A 202 6.66 -4.08 -10.78
N CYS A 203 5.96 -2.95 -10.79
CA CYS A 203 5.61 -2.19 -11.99
C CYS A 203 6.38 -0.86 -12.07
N GLY A 204 7.61 -0.89 -12.58
CA GLY A 204 8.44 0.31 -12.76
C GLY A 204 7.78 1.48 -13.52
N PRO A 205 6.97 1.23 -14.57
CA PRO A 205 6.29 2.30 -15.31
C PRO A 205 5.17 3.02 -14.55
N ALA A 206 4.63 2.43 -13.47
CA ALA A 206 3.63 3.06 -12.60
C ALA A 206 4.35 3.73 -11.42
N ALA A 207 4.27 5.06 -11.33
CA ALA A 207 5.01 5.82 -10.34
C ALA A 207 4.12 6.78 -9.54
N ALA A 208 4.49 7.00 -8.28
CA ALA A 208 3.92 8.05 -7.44
C ALA A 208 4.96 8.56 -6.44
N ILE A 209 4.76 9.78 -5.92
CA ILE A 209 5.55 10.30 -4.80
C ILE A 209 4.91 9.82 -3.50
N HIS A 210 5.71 9.35 -2.55
CA HIS A 210 5.25 8.97 -1.22
C HIS A 210 6.03 9.79 -0.18
N LEU A 211 5.31 10.62 0.58
CA LEU A 211 5.91 11.60 1.50
C LEU A 211 6.53 10.97 2.75
N GLU A 212 6.27 9.69 2.99
CA GLU A 212 6.76 8.81 4.06
C GLU A 212 6.58 9.34 5.48
N GLY A 213 5.84 8.57 6.29
CA GLY A 213 5.81 8.78 7.73
C GLY A 213 5.10 10.06 8.17
N GLN A 214 4.38 10.74 7.27
CA GLN A 214 3.68 11.99 7.60
C GLN A 214 2.59 11.75 8.66
N THR A 215 1.97 10.59 8.62
CA THR A 215 0.98 10.14 9.62
C THR A 215 1.62 9.71 10.95
N ARG A 216 2.93 9.41 10.95
CA ARG A 216 3.67 8.94 12.14
C ARG A 216 4.09 10.08 13.09
N GLY A 217 4.14 11.35 12.65
CA GLY A 217 4.24 12.54 13.50
C GLY A 217 5.55 12.70 14.32
N GLY A 218 5.55 13.66 15.28
CA GLY A 218 6.75 14.14 16.00
C GLY A 218 7.41 13.19 17.03
N HIS A 219 8.45 13.66 17.73
CA HIS A 219 9.41 12.86 18.53
C HIS A 219 8.81 11.76 19.44
N GLN A 220 7.73 12.01 20.17
CA GLN A 220 7.12 10.99 21.03
C GLN A 220 6.46 9.86 20.22
N LYS A 221 5.80 10.21 19.12
CA LYS A 221 5.21 9.23 18.20
C LYS A 221 6.30 8.45 17.45
N ILE A 222 7.44 9.07 17.15
CA ILE A 222 8.61 8.38 16.59
C ILE A 222 9.02 7.19 17.47
N ASN A 223 9.07 7.35 18.79
CA ASN A 223 9.44 6.25 19.69
C ASN A 223 8.39 5.14 19.71
N PHE A 224 7.10 5.49 19.70
CA PHE A 224 6.01 4.52 19.60
C PHE A 224 6.10 3.71 18.30
N TYR A 225 6.23 4.38 17.14
CA TYR A 225 6.29 3.69 15.85
C TYR A 225 7.58 2.89 15.67
N LYS A 226 8.73 3.37 16.18
CA LYS A 226 9.97 2.57 16.22
C LYS A 226 9.79 1.29 17.03
N HIS A 227 9.11 1.37 18.16
CA HIS A 227 8.80 0.19 18.96
C HIS A 227 7.88 -0.78 18.20
N LYS A 228 6.85 -0.27 17.53
CA LYS A 228 5.94 -1.07 16.69
C LYS A 228 6.64 -1.73 15.50
N ASP A 229 7.51 -1.01 14.80
CA ASP A 229 8.31 -1.56 13.71
C ASP A 229 9.24 -2.69 14.22
N PHE A 230 9.80 -2.55 15.44
CA PHE A 230 10.60 -3.60 16.08
C PHE A 230 9.76 -4.82 16.48
N GLU A 231 8.57 -4.63 17.06
CA GLU A 231 7.63 -5.72 17.37
C GLU A 231 7.23 -6.48 16.11
N ALA A 232 6.87 -5.76 15.04
CA ALA A 232 6.52 -6.32 13.75
C ALA A 232 7.68 -7.14 13.15
N ARG A 233 8.90 -6.60 13.17
CA ARG A 233 10.10 -7.33 12.74
C ARG A 233 10.29 -8.63 13.52
N LYS A 234 10.16 -8.59 14.84
CA LYS A 234 10.31 -9.79 15.70
C LYS A 234 9.26 -10.84 15.37
N GLN A 235 8.00 -10.44 15.22
CA GLN A 235 6.92 -11.35 14.84
C GLN A 235 7.16 -11.95 13.45
N PHE A 236 7.56 -11.12 12.48
CA PHE A 236 7.89 -11.56 11.14
C PHE A 236 9.01 -12.60 11.16
N ASP A 237 10.11 -12.32 11.86
CA ASP A 237 11.24 -13.24 11.98
C ASP A 237 10.83 -14.55 12.67
N LEU A 238 9.98 -14.52 13.71
CA LEU A 238 9.49 -15.74 14.35
C LEU A 238 8.70 -16.64 13.40
N LYS A 239 7.91 -16.05 12.49
CA LYS A 239 7.04 -16.78 11.57
C LYS A 239 7.75 -17.18 10.26
N TRP A 240 8.65 -16.34 9.75
CA TRP A 240 9.13 -16.41 8.37
C TRP A 240 10.64 -16.55 8.20
N ARG A 241 11.43 -16.55 9.27
CA ARG A 241 12.90 -16.65 9.17
C ARG A 241 13.36 -17.83 8.32
N GLY A 242 12.75 -19.01 8.49
CA GLY A 242 13.09 -20.20 7.70
C GLY A 242 12.80 -20.03 6.21
N TYR A 243 11.65 -19.46 5.85
CA TYR A 243 11.25 -19.24 4.45
C TYR A 243 12.14 -18.20 3.76
N TYR A 244 12.49 -17.12 4.45
CA TYR A 244 13.38 -16.10 3.90
C TYR A 244 14.82 -16.60 3.67
N HIS A 245 15.33 -17.54 4.49
CA HIS A 245 16.61 -18.17 4.22
C HIS A 245 16.62 -18.99 2.92
N ILE A 246 15.49 -19.59 2.54
CA ILE A 246 15.33 -20.32 1.26
C ILE A 246 15.32 -19.36 0.06
N LEU A 247 14.80 -18.14 0.22
CA LEU A 247 14.80 -17.13 -0.84
C LEU A 247 16.19 -16.51 -1.11
N LYS A 248 17.18 -16.76 -0.23
CA LYS A 248 18.58 -16.31 -0.38
C LYS A 248 19.48 -17.34 -1.09
N SER A 249 19.05 -18.60 -1.18
CA SER A 249 19.78 -19.70 -1.84
C SER A 249 19.31 -19.92 -3.27
#